data_AF-A0A9D4TY34-F1
#
_entry.id   AF-A0A9D4TY34-F1
#
_cell.length_a   1.000
_cell.length_b   1.000
_cell.length_c   1.000
_cell.angle_alpha   90.00
_cell.angle_beta   90.00
_cell.angle_gamma   90.00
#
_symmetry.space_group_name_H-M   'P 1'
#
loop_
_entity.id
_entity.type
_entity.pdbx_description
1 polymer ?
#
loop_
_entity_poly.entity_id
_entity_poly.type
_entity_poly.pdbx_seq_one_letter_code
_entity_poly.pdbx_strand_id
1 'polypeptide(L)'
;MAMEYRQQLEYVNTIQERTADASAFVESMKLLRDVHKQLPIDERGMPTLVTDPAAARQRLLLAACQACRAYYLCSTAPVADCDYGEALQAYMEVFGAPWAAAANTWSASGGPSAVGTADNGGCELGSVLFLFTTGRGPQVYEAAQRALQAAAMLEDATCHTAVGAQLMELVGSQPKPRTGGRPPLLTTQQLQAACCRHAAEVVYAAATLHRRPAMRPAGFTPLKPEQLAEVLAGQEQCAKQLLLRLEPEAPLSHVVAAMALRSRGQEATADAELAAHYLTAVQLAQAAGRDFLQVKAAADALGAAFLSCSRRGDAASAARLEAALTAFEQAEPVLRRSRKYLPEAWTRQMAEALSFAGQQVAPSRSLVQFARQEAGSGSRSSSNSSVARLDAAAAAPSAAALDKSQGTLVPGSQENADPAQASKCDGCGQASANLQRCARCKVAQYCSRECQAASWSKHKRTCKA
;
A
#
# COMPACT_ATOMS: atom_id res chain seq x y z
N MET A 1 9.79 6.54 20.08
CA MET A 1 8.67 7.40 19.57
C MET A 1 9.08 8.84 19.26
N ALA A 2 9.00 9.83 20.16
CA ALA A 2 9.18 11.25 19.78
C ALA A 2 10.57 11.60 19.18
N MET A 3 11.62 10.88 19.57
CA MET A 3 12.99 11.11 19.11
C MET A 3 13.27 10.49 17.73
N GLU A 4 12.87 9.24 17.48
CA GLU A 4 12.93 8.60 16.15
C GLU A 4 12.06 9.34 15.13
N TYR A 5 10.88 9.78 15.57
CA TYR A 5 9.94 10.51 14.74
C TYR A 5 10.49 11.90 14.35
N ARG A 6 11.23 12.59 15.24
CA ARG A 6 11.97 13.82 14.91
C ARG A 6 13.11 13.57 13.92
N GLN A 7 13.89 12.50 14.09
CA GLN A 7 14.95 12.15 13.15
C GLN A 7 14.41 11.86 11.76
N GLN A 8 13.28 11.15 11.68
CA GLN A 8 12.57 10.93 10.41
C GLN A 8 12.11 12.25 9.79
N LEU A 9 11.66 13.23 10.57
CA LEU A 9 11.23 14.54 10.06
C LEU A 9 12.37 15.45 9.61
N GLU A 10 13.48 15.51 10.35
CA GLU A 10 14.65 16.27 9.92
C GLU A 10 15.21 15.69 8.62
N TYR A 11 15.25 14.35 8.52
CA TYR A 11 15.58 13.66 7.28
C TYR A 11 14.60 14.00 6.15
N VAL A 12 13.30 13.93 6.42
CA VAL A 12 12.24 14.19 5.44
C VAL A 12 12.15 15.66 5.01
N ASN A 13 12.45 16.62 5.87
CA ASN A 13 12.50 18.04 5.52
C ASN A 13 13.66 18.34 4.55
N THR A 14 14.78 17.60 4.63
CA THR A 14 15.84 17.68 3.60
C THR A 14 15.47 17.03 2.26
N ILE A 15 14.36 16.28 2.21
CA ILE A 15 13.87 15.55 1.03
C ILE A 15 12.78 16.32 0.27
N GLN A 16 12.19 17.38 0.85
CA GLN A 16 11.04 18.12 0.30
C GLN A 16 11.19 18.55 -1.18
N GLU A 17 12.41 18.61 -1.70
CA GLU A 17 12.69 19.05 -3.06
C GLU A 17 12.62 17.97 -4.15
N ARG A 18 12.46 16.65 -3.86
CA ARG A 18 12.93 15.64 -4.84
C ARG A 18 11.94 14.65 -5.44
N THR A 19 10.79 14.32 -4.82
CA THR A 19 9.73 13.52 -5.49
C THR A 19 8.33 13.83 -4.95
N ALA A 20 7.30 13.62 -5.78
CA ALA A 20 5.91 13.83 -5.38
C ALA A 20 5.49 12.89 -4.23
N ASP A 21 6.02 11.66 -4.20
CA ASP A 21 5.74 10.68 -3.14
C ASP A 21 6.35 11.06 -1.80
N ALA A 22 7.57 11.57 -1.79
CA ALA A 22 8.17 12.05 -0.56
C ALA A 22 7.36 13.23 0.00
N SER A 23 6.94 14.17 -0.85
CA SER A 23 6.06 15.28 -0.43
C SER A 23 4.73 14.78 0.15
N ALA A 24 4.08 13.82 -0.51
CA ALA A 24 2.83 13.25 -0.05
C ALA A 24 2.98 12.49 1.28
N PHE A 25 4.10 11.80 1.49
CA PHE A 25 4.46 11.18 2.76
C PHE A 25 4.71 12.22 3.87
N VAL A 26 5.41 13.31 3.59
CA VAL A 26 5.62 14.39 4.58
C VAL A 26 4.29 14.96 5.02
N GLU A 27 3.42 15.24 4.05
CA GLU A 27 2.11 15.82 4.29
C GLU A 27 1.20 14.86 5.07
N SER A 28 1.17 13.57 4.72
CA SER A 28 0.42 12.56 5.46
C SER A 28 0.89 12.46 6.91
N MET A 29 2.21 12.53 7.15
CA MET A 29 2.78 12.51 8.50
C MET A 29 2.44 13.76 9.31
N LYS A 30 2.39 14.94 8.68
CA LYS A 30 1.93 16.16 9.33
C LYS A 30 0.45 16.03 9.73
N LEU A 31 -0.38 15.51 8.85
CA LEU A 31 -1.80 15.27 9.11
C LEU A 31 -1.99 14.29 10.27
N LEU A 32 -1.34 13.12 10.26
CA LEU A 32 -1.44 12.13 11.35
C LEU A 32 -0.98 12.70 12.70
N ARG A 33 0.00 13.62 12.72
CA ARG A 33 0.37 14.33 13.95
C ARG A 33 -0.73 15.26 14.43
N ASP A 34 -1.39 15.94 13.51
CA ASP A 34 -2.50 16.82 13.86
C ASP A 34 -3.72 16.02 14.32
N VAL A 35 -3.95 14.81 13.78
CA VAL A 35 -4.89 13.81 14.33
C VAL A 35 -4.52 13.47 15.76
N HIS A 36 -3.27 13.08 16.02
CA HIS A 36 -2.79 12.74 17.37
C HIS A 36 -3.02 13.87 18.38
N LYS A 37 -2.78 15.13 17.99
CA LYS A 37 -3.01 16.30 18.87
C LYS A 37 -4.48 16.60 19.11
N GLN A 38 -5.36 16.24 18.18
CA GLN A 38 -6.80 16.50 18.26
C GLN A 38 -7.53 15.42 19.03
N LEU A 39 -7.06 14.17 18.93
CA LEU A 39 -7.59 13.07 19.71
C LEU A 39 -7.18 13.25 21.18
N PRO A 40 -8.12 13.24 22.12
CA PRO A 40 -7.81 13.34 23.55
C PRO A 40 -7.21 12.03 24.10
N ILE A 41 -6.15 11.51 23.52
CA ILE A 41 -5.52 10.26 23.97
C ILE A 41 -4.48 10.53 25.06
N ASP A 42 -4.38 9.62 26.03
CA ASP A 42 -3.35 9.66 27.08
C ASP A 42 -1.97 9.23 26.55
N GLU A 43 -0.95 9.25 27.41
CA GLU A 43 0.41 8.83 27.07
C GLU A 43 0.52 7.36 26.64
N ARG A 44 -0.51 6.54 26.92
CA ARG A 44 -0.61 5.13 26.52
C ARG A 44 -1.38 4.94 25.21
N GLY A 45 -1.88 6.03 24.61
CA GLY A 45 -2.70 6.00 23.41
C GLY A 45 -4.18 5.68 23.68
N MET A 46 -4.61 5.65 24.94
CA MET A 46 -5.98 5.33 25.30
C MET A 46 -6.86 6.59 25.28
N PRO A 47 -8.14 6.49 24.87
CA PRO A 47 -9.08 7.60 24.96
C PRO A 47 -9.19 8.16 26.38
N THR A 48 -9.04 9.47 26.55
CA THR A 48 -9.41 10.16 27.79
C THR A 48 -10.85 10.65 27.74
N LEU A 49 -11.50 10.68 28.90
CA LEU A 49 -12.83 11.26 29.10
C LEU A 49 -12.81 12.75 28.76
N VAL A 50 -13.70 13.16 27.86
CA VAL A 50 -13.82 14.56 27.45
C VAL A 50 -14.99 15.21 28.18
N THR A 51 -14.73 16.37 28.79
CA THR A 51 -15.74 17.11 29.58
C THR A 51 -16.81 17.80 28.73
N ASP A 52 -16.53 18.03 27.44
CA ASP A 52 -17.46 18.62 26.47
C ASP A 52 -17.68 17.65 25.28
N PRO A 53 -18.83 16.95 25.26
CA PRO A 53 -19.16 16.00 24.19
C PRO A 53 -19.31 16.64 22.80
N ALA A 54 -19.67 17.92 22.69
CA ALA A 54 -19.83 18.58 21.39
C ALA A 54 -18.46 18.93 20.79
N ALA A 55 -17.59 19.58 21.57
CA ALA A 55 -16.23 19.87 21.15
C ALA A 55 -15.38 18.60 20.94
N ALA A 56 -15.68 17.51 21.65
CA ALA A 56 -15.05 16.20 21.42
C ALA A 56 -15.44 15.64 20.05
N ARG A 57 -16.73 15.65 19.71
CA ARG A 57 -17.25 15.18 18.41
C ARG A 57 -16.65 15.94 17.24
N GLN A 58 -16.60 17.26 17.32
CA GLN A 58 -15.99 18.08 16.26
C GLN A 58 -14.49 17.76 16.06
N ARG A 59 -13.74 17.58 17.16
CA ARG A 59 -12.32 17.19 17.10
C ARG A 59 -12.12 15.79 16.53
N LEU A 60 -12.98 14.85 16.87
CA LEU A 60 -12.97 13.49 16.30
C LEU A 60 -13.24 13.51 14.80
N LEU A 61 -14.21 14.29 14.36
CA LEU A 61 -14.52 14.46 12.93
C LEU A 61 -13.34 15.05 12.16
N LEU A 62 -12.74 16.12 12.69
CA LEU A 62 -11.57 16.73 12.06
C LEU A 62 -10.38 15.76 12.02
N ALA A 63 -10.13 15.05 13.13
CA ALA A 63 -9.09 14.05 13.25
C ALA A 63 -9.31 12.91 12.24
N ALA A 64 -10.53 12.44 12.07
CA ALA A 64 -10.85 11.45 11.07
C ALA A 64 -10.65 11.98 9.66
N CYS A 65 -11.20 13.15 9.29
CA CYS A 65 -10.98 13.73 7.96
C CYS A 65 -9.49 13.93 7.64
N GLN A 66 -8.69 14.31 8.62
CA GLN A 66 -7.24 14.43 8.48
C GLN A 66 -6.55 13.07 8.35
N ALA A 67 -7.00 12.05 9.08
CA ALA A 67 -6.55 10.67 8.88
C ALA A 67 -6.90 10.21 7.46
N CYS A 68 -8.15 10.41 7.01
CA CYS A 68 -8.59 10.09 5.65
C CYS A 68 -7.71 10.75 4.60
N ARG A 69 -7.41 12.05 4.78
CA ARG A 69 -6.50 12.79 3.90
C ARG A 69 -5.09 12.24 3.94
N ALA A 70 -4.59 11.88 5.12
CA ALA A 70 -3.26 11.29 5.26
C ALA A 70 -3.16 9.96 4.48
N TYR A 71 -4.13 9.07 4.65
CA TYR A 71 -4.23 7.81 3.92
C TYR A 71 -4.45 8.01 2.41
N TYR A 72 -5.26 9.00 2.03
CA TYR A 72 -5.46 9.37 0.63
C TYR A 72 -4.15 9.79 -0.04
N LEU A 73 -3.38 10.65 0.62
CA LEU A 73 -2.10 11.13 0.11
C LEU A 73 -1.06 10.01 0.05
N CYS A 74 -1.13 9.08 0.99
CA CYS A 74 -0.12 8.08 1.22
C CYS A 74 -0.75 6.82 1.85
N SER A 75 -1.21 5.87 1.02
CA SER A 75 -1.88 4.64 1.49
C SER A 75 -0.96 3.74 2.31
N THR A 76 0.35 3.85 2.11
CA THR A 76 1.38 3.12 2.86
C THR A 76 1.90 3.91 4.06
N ALA A 77 1.14 4.88 4.59
CA ALA A 77 1.49 5.63 5.79
C ALA A 77 2.09 4.69 6.86
N PRO A 78 3.18 5.11 7.53
CA PRO A 78 3.90 4.20 8.41
C PRO A 78 2.92 3.68 9.44
N VAL A 79 3.09 2.40 9.81
CA VAL A 79 2.47 1.86 11.01
C VAL A 79 2.96 2.76 12.14
N ALA A 80 2.18 3.77 12.48
CA ALA A 80 2.42 4.49 13.70
C ALA A 80 2.26 3.45 14.81
N ASP A 81 3.17 3.43 15.78
CA ASP A 81 3.03 2.54 16.95
C ASP A 81 1.69 2.78 17.69
N CYS A 82 1.01 3.88 17.39
CA CYS A 82 -0.39 4.13 17.69
C CYS A 82 -1.29 3.70 16.52
N ASP A 83 -2.08 2.65 16.72
CA ASP A 83 -3.20 2.33 15.85
C ASP A 83 -4.28 3.41 16.04
N TYR A 84 -4.18 4.50 15.27
CA TYR A 84 -5.17 5.57 15.29
C TYR A 84 -6.58 5.03 14.98
N GLY A 85 -6.68 3.90 14.29
CA GLY A 85 -7.93 3.20 14.06
C GLY A 85 -8.55 2.74 15.38
N GLU A 86 -7.80 2.05 16.23
CA GLU A 86 -8.27 1.62 17.56
C GLU A 86 -8.64 2.81 18.45
N ALA A 87 -7.83 3.88 18.46
CA ALA A 87 -8.11 5.07 19.25
C ALA A 87 -9.39 5.79 18.79
N LEU A 88 -9.54 5.98 17.46
CA LEU A 88 -10.74 6.56 16.88
C LEU A 88 -11.97 5.66 17.11
N GLN A 89 -11.82 4.34 16.99
CA GLN A 89 -12.88 3.37 17.23
C GLN A 89 -13.35 3.38 18.68
N ALA A 90 -12.43 3.37 19.65
CA ALA A 90 -12.78 3.43 21.05
C ALA A 90 -13.53 4.73 21.40
N TYR A 91 -13.18 5.85 20.73
CA TYR A 91 -13.99 7.06 20.80
C TYR A 91 -15.36 6.92 20.16
N MET A 92 -15.45 6.26 19.00
CA MET A 92 -16.75 5.98 18.37
C MET A 92 -17.65 5.12 19.25
N GLU A 93 -17.10 4.19 20.05
CA GLU A 93 -17.88 3.41 21.02
C GLU A 93 -18.39 4.30 22.17
N VAL A 94 -17.55 5.21 22.68
CA VAL A 94 -17.92 6.18 23.73
C VAL A 94 -19.00 7.16 23.26
N PHE A 95 -18.87 7.69 22.05
CA PHE A 95 -19.87 8.58 21.45
C PHE A 95 -21.02 7.82 20.77
N GLY A 96 -20.88 6.50 20.68
CA GLY A 96 -21.74 5.62 19.94
C GLY A 96 -22.95 5.13 20.72
N ALA A 97 -22.99 4.98 22.03
CA ALA A 97 -24.19 4.38 22.68
C ALA A 97 -25.59 4.88 22.17
N PRO A 98 -25.78 6.14 21.74
CA PRO A 98 -26.99 6.61 21.03
C PRO A 98 -27.08 6.31 19.50
N TRP A 99 -25.97 6.11 18.78
CA TRP A 99 -25.92 5.92 17.31
C TRP A 99 -26.47 4.58 16.81
N ALA A 100 -26.26 3.51 17.57
CA ALA A 100 -26.53 2.13 17.19
C ALA A 100 -28.01 1.83 17.41
N ALA A 101 -28.62 2.49 18.39
CA ALA A 101 -30.05 2.52 18.58
C ALA A 101 -30.76 3.14 17.36
N ALA A 102 -30.24 4.24 16.80
CA ALA A 102 -30.81 4.91 15.63
C ALA A 102 -30.67 4.08 14.33
N ALA A 103 -29.52 3.42 14.12
CA ALA A 103 -29.30 2.54 12.96
C ALA A 103 -30.18 1.28 13.02
N ASN A 104 -30.37 0.68 14.21
CA ASN A 104 -31.23 -0.49 14.39
C ASN A 104 -32.74 -0.17 14.23
N THR A 105 -33.18 1.04 14.58
CA THR A 105 -34.58 1.46 14.34
C THR A 105 -34.90 1.65 12.86
N TRP A 106 -33.90 1.93 12.02
CA TRP A 106 -34.11 2.10 10.57
C TRP A 106 -34.38 0.77 9.87
N SER A 107 -33.77 -0.33 10.33
CA SER A 107 -34.02 -1.68 9.82
C SER A 107 -35.39 -2.25 10.21
N ALA A 108 -36.00 -1.76 11.30
CA ALA A 108 -37.26 -2.31 11.82
C ALA A 108 -38.51 -1.58 11.29
N SER A 109 -38.36 -0.37 10.74
CA SER A 109 -39.46 0.45 10.23
C SER A 109 -39.32 0.61 8.72
N GLY A 110 -39.86 -0.36 7.98
CA GLY A 110 -39.89 -0.30 6.51
C GLY A 110 -40.63 0.94 6.01
N GLY A 111 -39.91 1.82 5.29
CA GLY A 111 -40.47 2.81 4.35
C GLY A 111 -41.29 3.98 4.94
N PRO A 112 -41.37 5.12 4.24
CA PRO A 112 -41.63 6.40 4.87
C PRO A 112 -43.12 6.66 5.05
N SER A 113 -43.53 6.91 6.29
CA SER A 113 -44.64 7.82 6.59
C SER A 113 -44.09 9.05 7.27
N ALA A 114 -44.38 10.19 6.67
CA ALA A 114 -43.94 11.51 7.08
C ALA A 114 -44.35 11.82 8.53
N VAL A 115 -43.48 12.52 9.25
CA VAL A 115 -43.73 13.72 10.07
C VAL A 115 -42.58 13.87 11.09
N GLY A 116 -41.93 15.04 11.07
CA GLY A 116 -41.07 15.53 12.15
C GLY A 116 -39.65 15.87 11.71
N THR A 117 -39.42 17.13 11.34
CA THR A 117 -38.09 17.72 11.14
C THR A 117 -37.33 17.76 12.47
N ALA A 118 -36.49 16.75 12.70
CA ALA A 118 -35.39 16.81 13.63
C ALA A 118 -34.11 16.41 12.88
N ASP A 119 -33.06 17.22 13.02
CA ASP A 119 -31.73 17.05 12.42
C ASP A 119 -31.17 15.64 12.63
N ASN A 120 -31.32 14.78 11.63
CA ASN A 120 -30.74 13.43 11.58
C ASN A 120 -29.49 13.36 10.69
N GLY A 121 -28.71 14.44 10.62
CA GLY A 121 -27.43 14.51 9.88
C GLY A 121 -26.27 13.69 10.49
N GLY A 122 -26.55 12.77 11.41
CA GLY A 122 -25.55 11.98 12.13
C GLY A 122 -25.30 10.57 11.58
N CYS A 123 -26.19 10.01 10.76
CA CYS A 123 -26.12 8.60 10.33
C CYS A 123 -25.05 8.34 9.25
N GLU A 124 -24.82 9.32 8.36
CA GLU A 124 -23.99 9.15 7.17
C GLU A 124 -22.48 9.24 7.49
N LEU A 125 -22.11 10.17 8.37
CA LEU A 125 -20.70 10.43 8.72
C LEU A 125 -20.14 9.39 9.71
N GLY A 126 -20.99 8.84 10.59
CA GLY A 126 -20.62 7.73 11.48
C GLY A 126 -20.22 6.47 10.71
N SER A 127 -20.86 6.22 9.57
CA SER A 127 -20.56 5.06 8.71
C SER A 127 -19.23 5.23 7.96
N VAL A 128 -18.92 6.47 7.52
CA VAL A 128 -17.63 6.87 6.92
C VAL A 128 -16.47 6.84 7.92
N LEU A 129 -16.72 7.25 9.16
CA LEU A 129 -15.78 7.14 10.27
C LEU A 129 -15.49 5.69 10.63
N PHE A 130 -16.53 4.88 10.84
CA PHE A 130 -16.40 3.46 11.22
C PHE A 130 -15.55 2.68 10.21
N LEU A 131 -15.78 2.97 8.94
CA LEU A 131 -14.99 2.56 7.79
C LEU A 131 -13.49 2.72 8.00
N PHE A 132 -13.06 3.92 8.42
CA PHE A 132 -11.65 4.32 8.56
C PHE A 132 -10.97 3.76 9.80
N THR A 133 -11.73 3.45 10.84
CA THR A 133 -11.17 3.09 12.16
C THR A 133 -10.98 1.59 12.35
N THR A 134 -11.68 0.78 11.56
CA THR A 134 -11.75 -0.67 11.75
C THR A 134 -10.76 -1.39 10.82
N GLY A 135 -9.47 -1.19 11.09
CA GLY A 135 -8.39 -1.67 10.21
C GLY A 135 -7.81 -3.04 10.57
N ARG A 136 -7.97 -3.57 11.79
CA ARG A 136 -7.29 -4.80 12.23
C ARG A 136 -8.10 -5.59 13.27
N GLY A 137 -8.09 -6.92 13.16
CA GLY A 137 -8.73 -7.84 14.12
C GLY A 137 -10.01 -8.54 13.62
N PRO A 138 -10.70 -9.30 14.47
CA PRO A 138 -11.91 -10.07 14.11
C PRO A 138 -13.10 -9.21 13.65
N GLN A 139 -13.05 -7.88 13.83
CA GLN A 139 -14.10 -6.93 13.45
C GLN A 139 -13.99 -6.37 12.02
N VAL A 140 -12.91 -6.68 11.30
CA VAL A 140 -12.61 -6.23 9.93
C VAL A 140 -13.70 -6.59 8.90
N TYR A 141 -14.57 -7.56 9.23
CA TYR A 141 -15.65 -8.02 8.36
C TYR A 141 -16.93 -7.21 8.51
N GLU A 142 -17.33 -6.92 9.74
CA GLU A 142 -18.46 -6.04 10.00
C GLU A 142 -18.14 -4.62 9.51
N ALA A 143 -16.88 -4.22 9.65
CA ALA A 143 -16.27 -3.08 8.98
C ALA A 143 -16.45 -3.10 7.46
N ALA A 144 -16.03 -4.17 6.78
CA ALA A 144 -16.14 -4.32 5.32
C ALA A 144 -17.60 -4.29 4.81
N GLN A 145 -18.55 -4.82 5.57
CA GLN A 145 -19.96 -4.82 5.19
C GLN A 145 -20.60 -3.44 5.39
N ARG A 146 -20.35 -2.79 6.54
CA ARG A 146 -20.80 -1.41 6.79
C ARG A 146 -20.11 -0.39 5.88
N ALA A 147 -18.88 -0.69 5.47
CA ALA A 147 -18.11 0.05 4.47
C ALA A 147 -18.78 0.12 3.11
N LEU A 148 -19.20 -1.03 2.60
CA LEU A 148 -19.90 -1.12 1.32
C LEU A 148 -21.28 -0.47 1.41
N GLN A 149 -22.00 -0.64 2.53
CA GLN A 149 -23.26 0.05 2.77
C GLN A 149 -23.10 1.57 2.81
N ALA A 150 -22.07 2.08 3.50
CA ALA A 150 -21.76 3.51 3.54
C ALA A 150 -21.34 4.06 2.16
N ALA A 151 -20.56 3.31 1.38
CA ALA A 151 -20.20 3.68 0.02
C ALA A 151 -21.43 3.73 -0.90
N ALA A 152 -22.39 2.81 -0.73
CA ALA A 152 -23.67 2.85 -1.44
C ALA A 152 -24.53 4.06 -1.03
N MET A 153 -24.54 4.42 0.26
CA MET A 153 -25.18 5.65 0.74
C MET A 153 -24.51 6.90 0.18
N LEU A 154 -23.19 6.88 -0.05
CA LEU A 154 -22.46 7.96 -0.70
C LEU A 154 -22.79 8.11 -2.18
N GLU A 155 -23.53 7.19 -2.84
CA GLU A 155 -24.06 7.42 -4.19
C GLU A 155 -25.35 8.23 -4.20
N ASP A 156 -26.00 8.41 -3.04
CA ASP A 156 -27.22 9.20 -2.89
C ASP A 156 -26.88 10.69 -2.89
N ALA A 157 -27.44 11.44 -3.86
CA ALA A 157 -27.26 12.88 -4.00
C ALA A 157 -27.60 13.68 -2.73
N THR A 158 -28.47 13.15 -1.87
CA THR A 158 -28.82 13.78 -0.59
C THR A 158 -27.68 13.68 0.43
N CYS A 159 -27.04 12.52 0.53
CA CYS A 159 -25.88 12.26 1.39
C CYS A 159 -24.64 13.08 0.98
N HIS A 160 -24.39 13.21 -0.33
CA HIS A 160 -23.36 14.12 -0.87
C HIS A 160 -23.51 15.55 -0.36
N THR A 161 -24.75 16.05 -0.31
CA THR A 161 -25.08 17.43 0.06
C THR A 161 -24.90 17.64 1.56
N ALA A 162 -25.32 16.67 2.38
CA ALA A 162 -25.19 16.72 3.84
C ALA A 162 -23.71 16.67 4.30
N VAL A 163 -22.93 15.71 3.78
CA VAL A 163 -21.49 15.61 4.08
C VAL A 163 -20.74 16.84 3.56
N GLY A 164 -21.08 17.32 2.36
CA GLY A 164 -20.50 18.54 1.79
C GLY A 164 -20.80 19.79 2.64
N ALA A 165 -22.03 19.96 3.11
CA ALA A 165 -22.43 21.08 3.96
C ALA A 165 -21.68 21.07 5.30
N GLN A 166 -21.62 19.90 5.98
CA GLN A 166 -20.90 19.76 7.24
C GLN A 166 -19.39 19.98 7.09
N LEU A 167 -18.76 19.49 6.02
CA LEU A 167 -17.35 19.76 5.75
C LEU A 167 -17.09 21.24 5.48
N MET A 168 -17.96 21.92 4.73
CA MET A 168 -17.83 23.34 4.45
C MET A 168 -18.06 24.21 5.69
N GLU A 169 -18.97 23.81 6.58
CA GLU A 169 -19.16 24.43 7.89
C GLU A 169 -17.94 24.20 8.81
N LEU A 170 -17.36 22.99 8.80
CA LEU A 170 -16.14 22.69 9.55
C LEU A 170 -14.92 23.46 9.02
N VAL A 171 -14.82 23.66 7.71
CA VAL A 171 -13.79 24.48 7.07
C VAL A 171 -14.02 25.96 7.36
N GLY A 172 -15.26 26.43 7.33
CA GLY A 172 -15.65 27.81 7.61
C GLY A 172 -15.52 28.21 9.08
N SER A 173 -15.64 27.26 10.00
CA SER A 173 -15.50 27.45 11.46
C SER A 173 -14.05 27.36 11.96
N GLN A 174 -13.08 27.01 11.10
CA GLN A 174 -11.67 27.12 11.44
C GLN A 174 -11.29 28.60 11.61
N PRO A 175 -10.50 28.97 12.64
CA PRO A 175 -10.02 30.35 12.76
C PRO A 175 -9.27 30.75 11.48
N LYS A 176 -9.66 31.89 10.89
CA LYS A 176 -9.08 32.41 9.64
C LYS A 176 -7.57 32.26 9.68
N PRO A 177 -6.95 31.55 8.71
CA PRO A 177 -5.51 31.37 8.69
C PRO A 177 -4.85 32.75 8.66
N ARG A 178 -3.91 32.98 9.57
CA ARG A 178 -2.97 34.09 9.46
C ARG A 178 -2.29 33.93 8.10
N THR A 179 -2.58 34.86 7.17
CA THR A 179 -1.95 35.06 5.85
C THR A 179 -0.89 34.00 5.49
N GLY A 180 -1.37 32.91 4.89
CA GLY A 180 -0.62 31.69 4.66
C GLY A 180 -1.61 30.54 4.45
N GLY A 181 -2.29 30.57 3.30
CA GLY A 181 -3.45 29.72 3.00
C GLY A 181 -3.17 28.25 3.29
N ARG A 182 -3.87 27.69 4.28
CA ARG A 182 -3.92 26.24 4.43
C ARG A 182 -4.66 25.67 3.21
N PRO A 183 -4.16 24.59 2.59
CA PRO A 183 -4.91 23.93 1.53
C PRO A 183 -6.27 23.49 2.08
N PRO A 184 -7.35 23.57 1.28
CA PRO A 184 -8.66 23.11 1.71
C PRO A 184 -8.59 21.65 2.20
N LEU A 185 -9.49 21.28 3.10
CA LEU A 185 -9.76 19.86 3.38
C LEU A 185 -10.18 19.18 2.06
N LEU A 186 -10.10 17.85 2.01
CA LEU A 186 -10.47 17.06 0.83
C LEU A 186 -11.82 17.56 0.27
N THR A 187 -11.93 17.69 -1.05
CA THR A 187 -13.24 17.90 -1.68
C THR A 187 -14.16 16.71 -1.37
N THR A 188 -15.48 16.88 -1.47
CA THR A 188 -16.44 15.76 -1.29
C THR A 188 -16.06 14.57 -2.17
N GLN A 189 -15.68 14.82 -3.43
CA GLN A 189 -15.20 13.82 -4.37
C GLN A 189 -13.92 13.11 -3.89
N GLN A 190 -12.95 13.86 -3.37
CA GLN A 190 -11.71 13.29 -2.83
C GLN A 190 -11.96 12.48 -1.55
N LEU A 191 -12.90 12.90 -0.70
CA LEU A 191 -13.30 12.13 0.48
C LEU A 191 -13.99 10.83 0.07
N GLN A 192 -14.92 10.88 -0.88
CA GLN A 192 -15.56 9.68 -1.42
C GLN A 192 -14.54 8.71 -2.01
N ALA A 193 -13.60 9.22 -2.79
CA ALA A 193 -12.50 8.41 -3.32
C ALA A 193 -11.61 7.87 -2.19
N ALA A 194 -11.36 8.60 -1.11
CA ALA A 194 -10.63 8.10 0.05
C ALA A 194 -11.37 6.93 0.72
N CYS A 195 -12.68 7.08 0.96
CA CYS A 195 -13.53 6.06 1.56
C CYS A 195 -13.59 4.80 0.69
N CYS A 196 -13.81 4.96 -0.62
CA CYS A 196 -13.86 3.83 -1.55
C CYS A 196 -12.52 3.08 -1.60
N ARG A 197 -11.39 3.80 -1.56
CA ARG A 197 -10.06 3.18 -1.50
C ARG A 197 -9.91 2.35 -0.23
N HIS A 198 -10.22 2.94 0.91
CA HIS A 198 -10.07 2.27 2.19
C HIS A 198 -10.98 1.04 2.30
N ALA A 199 -12.25 1.16 1.90
CA ALA A 199 -13.18 0.04 1.82
C ALA A 199 -12.61 -1.12 0.99
N ALA A 200 -12.02 -0.80 -0.17
CA ALA A 200 -11.42 -1.81 -1.02
C ALA A 200 -10.17 -2.47 -0.41
N GLU A 201 -9.32 -1.73 0.30
CA GLU A 201 -8.17 -2.31 1.01
C GLU A 201 -8.63 -3.27 2.14
N VAL A 202 -9.63 -2.87 2.92
CA VAL A 202 -10.23 -3.68 3.98
C VAL A 202 -10.82 -4.97 3.41
N VAL A 203 -11.63 -4.88 2.35
CA VAL A 203 -12.21 -6.07 1.71
C VAL A 203 -11.12 -6.97 1.12
N TYR A 204 -10.07 -6.41 0.51
CA TYR A 204 -8.95 -7.18 -0.02
C TYR A 204 -8.19 -7.94 1.08
N ALA A 205 -7.91 -7.28 2.21
CA ALA A 205 -7.29 -7.92 3.38
C ALA A 205 -8.16 -9.05 3.92
N ALA A 206 -9.47 -8.79 4.04
CA ALA A 206 -10.46 -9.76 4.47
C ALA A 206 -10.52 -10.99 3.54
N ALA A 207 -10.55 -10.79 2.23
CA ALA A 207 -10.53 -11.86 1.24
C ALA A 207 -9.22 -12.67 1.29
N THR A 208 -8.10 -12.01 1.57
CA THR A 208 -6.79 -12.66 1.70
C THR A 208 -6.73 -13.60 2.91
N LEU A 209 -7.23 -13.16 4.08
CA LEU A 209 -7.33 -13.99 5.29
C LEU A 209 -8.28 -15.19 5.09
N HIS A 210 -9.33 -15.00 4.30
CA HIS A 210 -10.21 -16.08 3.87
C HIS A 210 -9.48 -17.17 3.09
N ARG A 211 -8.66 -16.77 2.11
CA ARG A 211 -7.89 -17.69 1.25
C ARG A 211 -6.69 -18.32 1.93
N ARG A 212 -6.20 -17.74 3.03
CA ARG A 212 -4.99 -18.19 3.73
C ARG A 212 -5.29 -18.51 5.20
N PRO A 213 -5.82 -19.72 5.51
CA PRO A 213 -6.16 -20.11 6.87
C PRO A 213 -5.02 -19.95 7.87
N ALA A 214 -3.78 -20.20 7.44
CA ALA A 214 -2.58 -20.06 8.27
C ALA A 214 -2.28 -18.62 8.75
N MET A 215 -2.86 -17.60 8.11
CA MET A 215 -2.69 -16.20 8.50
C MET A 215 -3.85 -15.67 9.36
N ARG A 216 -4.86 -16.49 9.65
CA ARG A 216 -6.05 -16.04 10.40
C ARG A 216 -5.67 -15.81 11.87
N PRO A 217 -6.01 -14.64 12.45
CA PRO A 217 -5.85 -14.43 13.87
C PRO A 217 -6.79 -15.34 14.68
N ALA A 218 -6.46 -15.60 15.93
CA ALA A 218 -7.34 -16.34 16.84
C ALA A 218 -8.71 -15.64 16.96
N GLY A 219 -9.80 -16.42 16.95
CA GLY A 219 -11.17 -15.88 16.99
C GLY A 219 -11.73 -15.40 15.65
N PHE A 220 -10.96 -15.51 14.57
CA PHE A 220 -11.44 -15.21 13.22
C PHE A 220 -12.55 -16.19 12.80
N THR A 221 -13.73 -15.66 12.50
CA THR A 221 -14.85 -16.45 11.96
C THR A 221 -14.95 -16.20 10.45
N PRO A 222 -14.70 -17.21 9.59
CA PRO A 222 -14.83 -17.03 8.16
C PRO A 222 -16.30 -16.79 7.77
N LEU A 223 -16.56 -15.77 6.94
CA LEU A 223 -17.77 -15.65 6.13
C LEU A 223 -18.12 -16.94 5.38
N LYS A 224 -19.42 -17.16 5.21
CA LYS A 224 -19.89 -18.19 4.29
C LYS A 224 -19.51 -17.81 2.84
N PRO A 225 -19.30 -18.78 1.94
CA PRO A 225 -18.90 -18.52 0.56
C PRO A 225 -19.80 -17.50 -0.17
N GLU A 226 -21.12 -17.57 0.04
CA GLU A 226 -22.10 -16.66 -0.55
C GLU A 226 -21.94 -15.21 -0.06
N GLN A 227 -21.69 -15.02 1.25
CA GLN A 227 -21.48 -13.70 1.84
C GLN A 227 -20.15 -13.10 1.36
N LEU A 228 -19.11 -13.94 1.26
CA LEU A 228 -17.83 -13.51 0.70
C LEU A 228 -17.99 -13.09 -0.76
N ALA A 229 -18.72 -13.85 -1.58
CA ALA A 229 -18.97 -13.51 -2.97
C ALA A 229 -19.72 -12.17 -3.12
N GLU A 230 -20.73 -11.91 -2.28
CA GLU A 230 -21.49 -10.66 -2.27
C GLU A 230 -20.60 -9.45 -1.90
N VAL A 231 -19.81 -9.56 -0.83
CA VAL A 231 -18.87 -8.50 -0.40
C VAL A 231 -17.85 -8.20 -1.50
N LEU A 232 -17.33 -9.23 -2.16
CA LEU A 232 -16.37 -9.09 -3.27
C LEU A 232 -17.00 -8.42 -4.50
N ALA A 233 -18.24 -8.77 -4.84
CA ALA A 233 -18.97 -8.14 -5.93
C ALA A 233 -19.24 -6.65 -5.65
N GLY A 234 -19.67 -6.31 -4.43
CA GLY A 234 -19.85 -4.92 -4.00
C GLY A 234 -18.55 -4.11 -4.05
N GLN A 235 -17.43 -4.71 -3.64
CA GLN A 235 -16.11 -4.07 -3.74
C GLN A 235 -15.73 -3.78 -5.20
N GLU A 236 -15.91 -4.75 -6.10
CA GLU A 236 -15.62 -4.58 -7.52
C GLU A 236 -16.47 -3.45 -8.11
N GLN A 237 -17.77 -3.43 -7.81
CA GLN A 237 -18.67 -2.37 -8.26
C GLN A 237 -18.21 -1.00 -7.75
N CYS A 238 -17.93 -0.86 -6.46
CA CYS A 238 -17.45 0.38 -5.87
C CYS A 238 -16.12 0.85 -6.49
N ALA A 239 -15.15 -0.06 -6.66
CA ALA A 239 -13.86 0.27 -7.25
C ALA A 239 -13.97 0.64 -8.73
N LYS A 240 -14.82 -0.03 -9.51
CA LYS A 240 -14.99 0.25 -10.94
C LYS A 240 -15.87 1.47 -11.19
N GLN A 241 -17.00 1.59 -10.49
CA GLN A 241 -18.02 2.59 -10.78
C GLN A 241 -17.81 3.90 -10.04
N LEU A 242 -17.24 3.89 -8.83
CA LEU A 242 -17.02 5.12 -8.08
C LEU A 242 -15.60 5.62 -8.25
N LEU A 243 -14.60 4.81 -7.92
CA LEU A 243 -13.21 5.29 -7.92
C LEU A 243 -12.70 5.72 -9.29
N LEU A 244 -12.93 4.91 -10.33
CA LEU A 244 -12.49 5.27 -11.68
C LEU A 244 -13.32 6.39 -12.31
N ARG A 245 -14.57 6.60 -11.88
CA ARG A 245 -15.36 7.77 -12.31
C ARG A 245 -14.92 9.04 -11.61
N LEU A 246 -14.64 8.94 -10.31
CA LEU A 246 -14.22 10.08 -9.50
C LEU A 246 -12.80 10.50 -9.84
N GLU A 247 -11.87 9.56 -10.05
CA GLU A 247 -10.45 9.86 -10.26
C GLU A 247 -9.84 8.96 -11.35
N PRO A 248 -10.26 9.09 -12.62
CA PRO A 248 -9.76 8.25 -13.72
C PRO A 248 -8.26 8.43 -13.98
N GLU A 249 -7.72 9.61 -13.70
CA GLU A 249 -6.31 9.93 -13.91
C GLU A 249 -5.43 9.63 -12.68
N ALA A 250 -6.03 9.18 -11.57
CA ALA A 250 -5.27 8.84 -10.38
C ALA A 250 -4.70 7.41 -10.49
N PRO A 251 -3.37 7.23 -10.42
CA PRO A 251 -2.75 5.91 -10.50
C PRO A 251 -3.29 4.94 -9.44
N LEU A 252 -3.57 5.45 -8.24
CA LEU A 252 -4.04 4.66 -7.12
C LEU A 252 -5.46 4.11 -7.35
N SER A 253 -6.33 4.82 -8.07
CA SER A 253 -7.67 4.33 -8.43
C SER A 253 -7.58 3.06 -9.28
N HIS A 254 -6.64 3.03 -10.23
CA HIS A 254 -6.37 1.85 -11.04
C HIS A 254 -5.76 0.71 -10.22
N VAL A 255 -4.87 0.99 -9.28
CA VAL A 255 -4.34 -0.04 -8.34
C VAL A 255 -5.48 -0.65 -7.52
N VAL A 256 -6.42 0.16 -7.02
CA VAL A 256 -7.53 -0.33 -6.22
C VAL A 256 -8.54 -1.12 -7.05
N ALA A 257 -8.85 -0.67 -8.27
CA ALA A 257 -9.67 -1.44 -9.21
C ALA A 257 -9.05 -2.82 -9.51
N ALA A 258 -7.72 -2.86 -9.70
CA ALA A 258 -6.98 -4.10 -9.85
C ALA A 258 -7.07 -4.98 -8.58
N MET A 259 -6.90 -4.42 -7.38
CA MET A 259 -7.04 -5.18 -6.14
C MET A 259 -8.42 -5.81 -5.99
N ALA A 260 -9.50 -5.07 -6.32
CA ALA A 260 -10.86 -5.59 -6.27
C ALA A 260 -11.05 -6.79 -7.24
N LEU A 261 -10.52 -6.69 -8.46
CA LEU A 261 -10.52 -7.80 -9.43
C LEU A 261 -9.77 -9.03 -8.92
N ARG A 262 -8.59 -8.84 -8.30
CA ARG A 262 -7.79 -9.94 -7.72
C ARG A 262 -8.55 -10.67 -6.61
N SER A 263 -9.39 -9.95 -5.85
CA SER A 263 -10.21 -10.52 -4.78
C SER A 263 -11.34 -11.42 -5.29
N ARG A 264 -11.76 -11.31 -6.57
CA ARG A 264 -12.80 -12.17 -7.16
C ARG A 264 -12.36 -13.62 -7.42
N GLY A 265 -11.07 -13.84 -7.67
CA GLY A 265 -10.52 -15.19 -7.86
C GLY A 265 -10.02 -15.44 -9.29
N GLN A 266 -9.74 -16.70 -9.60
CA GLN A 266 -8.97 -17.13 -10.76
C GLN A 266 -9.80 -17.23 -12.06
N GLU A 267 -10.64 -16.24 -12.36
CA GLU A 267 -11.24 -16.16 -13.70
C GLU A 267 -10.20 -15.60 -14.69
N ALA A 268 -10.00 -16.30 -15.81
CA ALA A 268 -8.95 -15.92 -16.75
C ALA A 268 -9.18 -14.53 -17.37
N THR A 269 -10.45 -14.08 -17.44
CA THR A 269 -10.85 -12.73 -17.89
C THR A 269 -10.46 -11.66 -16.88
N ALA A 270 -10.62 -11.95 -15.59
CA ALA A 270 -10.24 -11.05 -14.51
C ALA A 270 -8.73 -10.75 -14.53
N ASP A 271 -7.87 -11.72 -14.89
CA ASP A 271 -6.42 -11.48 -14.96
C ASP A 271 -6.01 -10.51 -16.05
N ALA A 272 -6.78 -10.47 -17.15
CA ALA A 272 -6.51 -9.56 -18.25
C ALA A 272 -6.86 -8.12 -17.89
N GLU A 273 -8.04 -7.92 -17.32
CA GLU A 273 -8.46 -6.63 -16.77
C GLU A 273 -7.52 -6.18 -15.64
N LEU A 274 -7.14 -7.11 -14.75
CA LEU A 274 -6.21 -6.88 -13.65
C LEU A 274 -4.87 -6.31 -14.14
N ALA A 275 -4.26 -6.98 -15.12
CA ALA A 275 -2.99 -6.54 -15.70
C ALA A 275 -3.14 -5.18 -16.41
N ALA A 276 -4.25 -4.95 -17.13
CA ALA A 276 -4.52 -3.69 -17.80
C ALA A 276 -4.64 -2.51 -16.82
N HIS A 277 -5.34 -2.70 -15.69
CA HIS A 277 -5.42 -1.68 -14.65
C HIS A 277 -4.04 -1.36 -14.05
N TYR A 278 -3.23 -2.37 -13.71
CA TYR A 278 -1.89 -2.10 -13.19
C TYR A 278 -0.98 -1.41 -14.21
N LEU A 279 -1.03 -1.80 -15.50
CA LEU A 279 -0.27 -1.11 -16.55
C LEU A 279 -0.69 0.36 -16.71
N THR A 280 -2.00 0.64 -16.64
CA THR A 280 -2.50 2.02 -16.64
C THR A 280 -2.00 2.79 -15.42
N ALA A 281 -2.01 2.16 -14.23
CA ALA A 281 -1.45 2.76 -13.02
C ALA A 281 0.04 3.08 -13.15
N VAL A 282 0.83 2.22 -13.81
CA VAL A 282 2.25 2.51 -14.08
C VAL A 282 2.40 3.78 -14.92
N GLN A 283 1.64 3.89 -16.02
CA GLN A 283 1.71 5.02 -16.93
C GLN A 283 1.32 6.33 -16.24
N LEU A 284 0.21 6.33 -15.51
CA LEU A 284 -0.24 7.49 -14.74
C LEU A 284 0.75 7.86 -13.64
N ALA A 285 1.31 6.87 -12.93
CA ALA A 285 2.29 7.11 -11.87
C ALA A 285 3.58 7.72 -12.42
N GLN A 286 4.04 7.23 -13.58
CA GLN A 286 5.19 7.78 -14.29
C GLN A 286 4.93 9.23 -14.74
N ALA A 287 3.76 9.51 -15.31
CA ALA A 287 3.38 10.87 -15.71
C ALA A 287 3.30 11.85 -14.52
N ALA A 288 2.86 11.36 -13.36
CA ALA A 288 2.73 12.14 -12.14
C ALA A 288 4.02 12.21 -11.28
N GLY A 289 5.12 11.57 -11.70
CA GLY A 289 6.36 11.50 -10.90
C GLY A 289 6.21 10.77 -9.56
N ARG A 290 5.36 9.74 -9.53
CA ARG A 290 5.02 8.90 -8.37
C ARG A 290 5.82 7.60 -8.38
N ASP A 291 7.13 7.72 -8.18
CA ASP A 291 8.12 6.64 -8.18
C ASP A 291 7.69 5.36 -7.43
N PHE A 292 7.16 5.50 -6.22
CA PHE A 292 6.72 4.38 -5.39
C PHE A 292 5.55 3.63 -6.05
N LEU A 293 4.53 4.37 -6.46
CA LEU A 293 3.36 3.79 -7.11
C LEU A 293 3.73 3.16 -8.46
N GLN A 294 4.63 3.79 -9.22
CA GLN A 294 5.14 3.25 -10.47
C GLN A 294 5.77 1.88 -10.27
N VAL A 295 6.71 1.75 -9.32
CA VAL A 295 7.39 0.48 -9.04
C VAL A 295 6.43 -0.58 -8.51
N LYS A 296 5.56 -0.20 -7.55
CA LYS A 296 4.58 -1.14 -6.98
C LYS A 296 3.64 -1.65 -8.07
N ALA A 297 3.04 -0.76 -8.85
CA ALA A 297 2.13 -1.12 -9.93
C ALA A 297 2.82 -1.96 -11.01
N ALA A 298 4.09 -1.70 -11.33
CA ALA A 298 4.84 -2.48 -12.31
C ALA A 298 5.11 -3.92 -11.82
N ALA A 299 5.48 -4.09 -10.56
CA ALA A 299 5.67 -5.41 -9.97
C ALA A 299 4.36 -6.21 -9.90
N ASP A 300 3.26 -5.55 -9.49
CA ASP A 300 1.93 -6.15 -9.47
C ASP A 300 1.41 -6.49 -10.89
N ALA A 301 1.68 -5.63 -11.89
CA ALA A 301 1.38 -5.87 -13.29
C ALA A 301 2.09 -7.12 -13.81
N LEU A 302 3.39 -7.27 -13.51
CA LEU A 302 4.17 -8.42 -13.95
C LEU A 302 3.62 -9.72 -13.38
N GLY A 303 3.32 -9.75 -12.07
CA GLY A 303 2.71 -10.92 -11.44
C GLY A 303 1.34 -11.28 -12.05
N ALA A 304 0.49 -10.28 -12.31
CA ALA A 304 -0.82 -10.49 -12.93
C ALA A 304 -0.71 -11.00 -14.38
N ALA A 305 0.14 -10.38 -15.19
CA ALA A 305 0.33 -10.74 -16.59
C ALA A 305 0.97 -12.12 -16.74
N PHE A 306 1.92 -12.48 -15.87
CA PHE A 306 2.53 -13.81 -15.84
C PHE A 306 1.47 -14.89 -15.60
N LEU A 307 0.65 -14.73 -14.55
CA LEU A 307 -0.43 -15.68 -14.24
C LEU A 307 -1.48 -15.79 -15.36
N SER A 308 -1.75 -14.69 -16.08
CA SER A 308 -2.65 -14.69 -17.23
C SER A 308 -2.05 -15.46 -18.42
N CYS A 309 -0.76 -15.23 -18.71
CA CYS A 309 -0.05 -15.87 -19.80
C CYS A 309 0.12 -17.37 -19.56
N SER A 310 0.50 -17.78 -18.35
CA SER A 310 0.66 -19.20 -18.01
C SER A 310 -0.64 -20.00 -18.13
N ARG A 311 -1.80 -19.38 -17.88
CA ARG A 311 -3.10 -20.04 -17.98
C ARG A 311 -3.66 -20.12 -19.40
N ARG A 312 -3.45 -19.09 -20.22
CA ARG A 312 -4.08 -18.99 -21.55
C ARG A 312 -3.16 -19.33 -22.71
N GLY A 313 -1.88 -18.95 -22.61
CA GLY A 313 -0.90 -19.08 -23.70
C GLY A 313 -1.26 -18.33 -24.98
N ASP A 314 -2.25 -17.43 -24.96
CA ASP A 314 -2.70 -16.70 -26.15
C ASP A 314 -1.82 -15.48 -26.46
N ALA A 315 -1.83 -15.02 -27.72
CA ALA A 315 -1.01 -13.89 -28.17
C ALA A 315 -1.30 -12.59 -27.40
N ALA A 316 -2.54 -12.37 -26.96
CA ALA A 316 -2.93 -11.19 -26.18
C ALA A 316 -2.34 -11.21 -24.76
N SER A 317 -2.26 -12.38 -24.14
CA SER A 317 -1.64 -12.59 -22.83
C SER A 317 -0.11 -12.44 -22.90
N ALA A 318 0.50 -12.90 -23.97
CA ALA A 318 1.93 -12.69 -24.23
C ALA A 318 2.27 -11.20 -24.42
N ALA A 319 1.46 -10.47 -25.20
CA ALA A 319 1.65 -9.03 -25.39
C ALA A 319 1.51 -8.24 -24.06
N ARG A 320 0.55 -8.62 -23.21
CA ARG A 320 0.40 -8.03 -21.87
C ARG A 320 1.59 -8.34 -20.96
N LEU A 321 2.11 -9.57 -21.02
CA LEU A 321 3.29 -9.98 -20.25
C LEU A 321 4.54 -9.20 -20.68
N GLU A 322 4.72 -9.01 -21.98
CA GLU A 322 5.80 -8.19 -22.52
C GLU A 322 5.69 -6.72 -22.08
N ALA A 323 4.49 -6.13 -22.15
CA ALA A 323 4.25 -4.77 -21.64
C ALA A 323 4.56 -4.65 -20.14
N ALA A 324 4.19 -5.65 -19.34
CA ALA A 324 4.48 -5.67 -17.91
C ALA A 324 5.98 -5.85 -17.59
N LEU A 325 6.69 -6.65 -18.39
CA LEU A 325 8.15 -6.76 -18.30
C LEU A 325 8.83 -5.42 -18.60
N THR A 326 8.45 -4.75 -19.69
CA THR A 326 8.98 -3.43 -20.04
C THR A 326 8.69 -2.40 -18.95
N ALA A 327 7.46 -2.37 -18.42
CA ALA A 327 7.09 -1.50 -17.31
C ALA A 327 7.97 -1.74 -16.06
N PHE A 328 8.23 -3.01 -15.74
CA PHE A 328 9.05 -3.39 -14.61
C PHE A 328 10.53 -2.98 -14.79
N GLU A 329 11.11 -3.24 -15.95
CA GLU A 329 12.49 -2.85 -16.29
C GLU A 329 12.67 -1.33 -16.24
N GLN A 330 11.66 -0.55 -16.65
CA GLN A 330 11.68 0.91 -16.55
C GLN A 330 11.54 1.41 -15.12
N ALA A 331 10.81 0.69 -14.26
CA ALA A 331 10.62 1.07 -12.86
C ALA A 331 11.81 0.68 -11.96
N GLU A 332 12.59 -0.33 -12.32
CA GLU A 332 13.71 -0.78 -11.47
C GLU A 332 14.75 0.34 -11.17
N PRO A 333 15.23 1.13 -12.14
CA PRO A 333 16.13 2.25 -11.85
C PRO A 333 15.50 3.32 -10.95
N VAL A 334 14.18 3.53 -11.08
CA VAL A 334 13.41 4.45 -10.24
C VAL A 334 13.49 4.01 -8.79
N LEU A 335 13.28 2.72 -8.50
CA LEU A 335 13.45 2.19 -7.15
C LEU A 335 14.86 2.37 -6.61
N ARG A 336 15.88 2.02 -7.40
CA ARG A 336 17.28 2.12 -6.93
C ARG A 336 17.61 3.55 -6.50
N ARG A 337 17.07 4.55 -7.20
CA ARG A 337 17.24 5.97 -6.86
C ARG A 337 16.40 6.40 -5.66
N SER A 338 15.17 5.89 -5.53
CA SER A 338 14.23 6.26 -4.46
C SER A 338 14.45 5.51 -3.15
N ARG A 339 15.11 4.35 -3.16
CA ARG A 339 15.35 3.48 -2.00
C ARG A 339 15.99 4.20 -0.81
N LYS A 340 16.90 5.15 -1.07
CA LYS A 340 17.53 5.95 0.00
C LYS A 340 16.55 6.91 0.69
N TYR A 341 15.45 7.27 0.06
CA TYR A 341 14.53 8.29 0.55
C TYR A 341 13.22 7.72 1.10
N LEU A 342 12.90 6.47 0.76
CA LEU A 342 11.67 5.82 1.20
C LEU A 342 11.87 5.15 2.58
N PRO A 343 10.81 5.05 3.40
CA PRO A 343 10.85 4.30 4.65
C PRO A 343 11.33 2.86 4.43
N GLU A 344 12.09 2.31 5.38
CA GLU A 344 12.65 0.97 5.26
C GLU A 344 11.56 -0.09 4.96
N ALA A 345 10.42 -0.01 5.64
CA ALA A 345 9.29 -0.90 5.42
C ALA A 345 8.80 -0.90 3.95
N TRP A 346 8.76 0.26 3.30
CA TRP A 346 8.37 0.37 1.89
C TRP A 346 9.44 -0.23 1.01
N THR A 347 10.71 0.10 1.27
CA THR A 347 11.81 -0.44 0.48
C THR A 347 11.93 -1.95 0.60
N ARG A 348 11.56 -2.52 1.75
CA ARG A 348 11.51 -3.96 1.99
C ARG A 348 10.40 -4.60 1.16
N GLN A 349 9.18 -4.07 1.24
CA GLN A 349 8.05 -4.54 0.45
C GLN A 349 8.33 -4.45 -1.06
N MET A 350 8.95 -3.35 -1.51
CA MET A 350 9.35 -3.18 -2.90
C MET A 350 10.48 -4.13 -3.29
N ALA A 351 11.47 -4.35 -2.42
CA ALA A 351 12.55 -5.30 -2.67
C ALA A 351 12.04 -6.74 -2.76
N GLU A 352 11.07 -7.13 -1.93
CA GLU A 352 10.40 -8.42 -2.01
C GLU A 352 9.61 -8.55 -3.31
N ALA A 353 8.84 -7.53 -3.68
CA ALA A 353 8.09 -7.49 -4.93
C ALA A 353 9.03 -7.57 -6.15
N LEU A 354 10.16 -6.84 -6.14
CA LEU A 354 11.17 -6.92 -7.19
C LEU A 354 11.88 -8.27 -7.23
N SER A 355 12.21 -8.84 -6.07
CA SER A 355 12.85 -10.16 -6.00
C SER A 355 11.94 -11.21 -6.60
N PHE A 356 10.66 -11.20 -6.23
CA PHE A 356 9.65 -12.07 -6.80
C PHE A 356 9.50 -11.84 -8.30
N ALA A 357 9.32 -10.59 -8.72
CA ALA A 357 9.18 -10.21 -10.13
C ALA A 357 10.42 -10.59 -10.96
N GLY A 358 11.62 -10.36 -10.45
CA GLY A 358 12.89 -10.73 -11.07
C GLY A 358 13.04 -12.24 -11.27
N GLN A 359 12.59 -13.05 -10.30
CA GLN A 359 12.49 -14.50 -10.47
C GLN A 359 11.53 -14.90 -11.59
N GLN A 360 10.50 -14.08 -11.85
CA GLN A 360 9.55 -14.31 -12.95
C GLN A 360 10.04 -13.78 -14.30
N VAL A 361 11.05 -12.88 -14.38
CA VAL A 361 11.46 -12.25 -15.66
C VAL A 361 11.93 -13.28 -16.68
N ALA A 362 12.85 -14.17 -16.30
CA ALA A 362 13.37 -15.19 -17.23
C ALA A 362 12.27 -16.17 -17.68
N PRO A 363 11.48 -16.79 -16.78
CA PRO A 363 10.31 -17.59 -17.16
C PRO A 363 9.32 -16.83 -18.06
N SER A 364 9.07 -15.56 -17.76
CA SER A 364 8.14 -14.72 -18.53
C SER A 364 8.61 -14.53 -19.97
N ARG A 365 9.90 -14.26 -20.19
CA ARG A 365 10.47 -14.12 -21.55
C ARG A 365 10.35 -15.42 -22.33
N SER A 366 10.63 -16.56 -21.69
CA SER A 366 10.45 -17.88 -22.31
C SER A 366 8.99 -18.14 -22.67
N LEU A 367 8.04 -17.80 -21.80
CA LEU A 367 6.60 -17.92 -22.06
C LEU A 367 6.16 -17.05 -23.25
N VAL A 368 6.62 -15.80 -23.32
CA VAL A 368 6.32 -14.90 -24.45
C VAL A 368 6.85 -15.47 -25.77
N GLN A 369 8.10 -15.97 -25.79
CA GLN A 369 8.68 -16.59 -26.98
C GLN A 369 7.89 -17.82 -27.43
N PHE A 370 7.51 -18.68 -26.48
CA PHE A 370 6.71 -19.86 -26.75
C PHE A 370 5.34 -19.50 -27.34
N ALA A 371 4.61 -18.56 -26.72
CA ALA A 371 3.30 -18.12 -27.19
C ALA A 371 3.36 -17.52 -28.61
N ARG A 372 4.44 -16.81 -28.96
CA ARG A 372 4.67 -16.30 -30.31
C ARG A 372 4.90 -17.41 -31.34
N GLN A 373 5.67 -18.43 -30.98
CA GLN A 373 5.93 -19.57 -31.87
C GLN A 373 4.65 -20.36 -32.17
N GLU A 374 3.83 -20.61 -31.16
CA GLU A 374 2.54 -21.27 -31.32
C GLU A 374 1.60 -20.47 -32.23
N ALA A 375 1.49 -19.15 -32.00
CA ALA A 375 0.64 -18.27 -32.81
C ALA A 375 1.07 -18.21 -34.29
N GLY A 376 2.37 -18.29 -34.58
CA GLY A 376 2.90 -18.27 -35.94
C GLY A 376 2.80 -19.63 -36.67
N SER A 377 2.68 -20.74 -35.94
CA SER A 377 2.76 -22.08 -36.53
C SER A 377 1.52 -22.50 -37.33
N GLY A 378 0.38 -21.80 -37.19
CA GLY A 378 -0.89 -22.13 -37.87
C GLY A 378 -1.42 -23.55 -37.61
N SER A 379 -0.73 -24.34 -36.80
CA SER A 379 -0.96 -25.76 -36.60
C SER A 379 -1.92 -25.93 -35.44
N ARG A 380 -3.14 -26.39 -35.73
CA ARG A 380 -4.13 -26.81 -34.72
C ARG A 380 -3.69 -28.13 -34.09
N SER A 381 -2.59 -28.10 -33.35
CA SER A 381 -2.15 -29.22 -32.54
C SER A 381 -3.04 -29.35 -31.30
N SER A 382 -3.33 -30.59 -30.90
CA SER A 382 -4.24 -30.95 -29.81
C SER A 382 -3.88 -30.27 -28.48
N SER A 383 -4.83 -29.53 -27.93
CA SER A 383 -4.75 -28.64 -26.76
C SER A 383 -4.27 -29.28 -25.46
N ASN A 384 -4.19 -30.61 -25.38
CA ASN A 384 -3.76 -31.31 -24.17
C ASN A 384 -2.23 -31.44 -24.03
N SER A 385 -1.44 -31.32 -25.12
CA SER A 385 0.03 -31.44 -25.00
C SER A 385 0.72 -30.13 -24.61
N SER A 386 0.08 -28.99 -24.86
CA SER A 386 0.62 -27.65 -24.62
C SER A 386 0.55 -27.23 -23.15
N VAL A 387 -0.52 -27.59 -22.43
CA VAL A 387 -0.64 -27.29 -20.98
C VAL A 387 0.44 -28.00 -20.17
N ALA A 388 0.70 -29.28 -20.45
CA ALA A 388 1.76 -30.04 -19.79
C ALA A 388 3.17 -29.48 -20.06
N ARG A 389 3.40 -28.87 -21.23
CA ARG A 389 4.67 -28.20 -21.55
C ARG A 389 4.82 -26.85 -20.85
N LEU A 390 3.72 -26.12 -20.67
CA LEU A 390 3.70 -24.86 -19.92
C LEU A 390 3.96 -25.07 -18.43
N ASP A 391 3.34 -26.10 -17.82
CA ASP A 391 3.61 -26.47 -16.44
C ASP A 391 5.07 -26.94 -16.26
N ALA A 392 5.62 -27.68 -17.22
CA ALA A 392 7.03 -28.07 -17.22
C ALA A 392 7.99 -26.87 -17.39
N ALA A 393 7.64 -25.88 -18.22
CA ALA A 393 8.41 -24.65 -18.39
C ALA A 393 8.34 -23.72 -17.16
N ALA A 394 7.19 -23.69 -16.48
CA ALA A 394 7.00 -22.93 -15.24
C ALA A 394 7.61 -23.63 -14.00
N ALA A 395 7.68 -24.97 -14.00
CA ALA A 395 8.24 -25.77 -12.92
C ALA A 395 9.74 -26.09 -13.09
N ALA A 396 10.36 -25.73 -14.22
CA ALA A 396 11.79 -25.95 -14.44
C ALA A 396 12.62 -25.16 -13.42
N PRO A 397 13.42 -25.81 -12.56
CA PRO A 397 14.32 -25.09 -11.67
C PRO A 397 15.40 -24.38 -12.51
N SER A 398 15.55 -23.07 -12.27
CA SER A 398 16.66 -22.28 -12.81
C SER A 398 17.98 -22.79 -12.26
N ALA A 399 18.58 -23.77 -12.95
CA ALA A 399 19.90 -24.32 -12.65
C ALA A 399 20.97 -23.92 -13.69
N ALA A 400 20.65 -23.05 -14.64
CA ALA A 400 21.58 -22.66 -15.71
C ALA A 400 21.44 -21.19 -16.14
N ALA A 401 21.53 -20.25 -15.20
CA ALA A 401 21.78 -18.83 -15.52
C ALA A 401 22.21 -18.05 -14.27
N LEU A 402 23.40 -18.34 -13.73
CA LEU A 402 24.13 -17.45 -12.82
C LEU A 402 25.62 -17.83 -12.86
N ASP A 403 26.24 -17.67 -14.02
CA ASP A 403 27.67 -17.39 -14.09
C ASP A 403 27.94 -16.37 -15.21
N LYS A 404 28.64 -15.29 -14.83
CA LYS A 404 29.18 -14.18 -15.64
C LYS A 404 28.19 -13.25 -16.35
N SER A 405 27.91 -12.12 -15.70
CA SER A 405 28.21 -10.78 -16.28
C SER A 405 27.90 -9.67 -15.28
N GLN A 406 28.92 -9.22 -14.56
CA GLN A 406 28.99 -7.81 -14.17
C GLN A 406 29.45 -7.02 -15.38
N GLY A 407 28.72 -5.95 -15.68
CA GLY A 407 28.97 -5.06 -16.80
C GLY A 407 30.25 -4.24 -16.64
N THR A 408 30.96 -4.17 -17.75
CA THR A 408 31.99 -3.21 -18.09
C THR A 408 31.40 -1.80 -18.10
N LEU A 409 31.95 -0.90 -17.28
CA LEU A 409 32.01 0.53 -17.58
C LEU A 409 33.47 0.99 -17.42
N VAL A 410 33.85 1.79 -18.42
CA VAL A 410 35.17 2.32 -18.81
C VAL A 410 36.13 2.70 -17.65
N PRO A 411 37.42 2.30 -17.71
CA PRO A 411 38.47 2.80 -16.84
C PRO A 411 39.10 4.09 -17.39
N GLY A 412 39.21 5.09 -16.54
CA GLY A 412 40.13 6.22 -16.68
C GLY A 412 41.18 6.15 -15.56
N SER A 413 42.43 5.92 -15.96
CA SER A 413 43.72 6.09 -15.25
C SER A 413 44.07 5.19 -14.04
N GLN A 414 45.18 4.45 -14.25
CA GLN A 414 46.22 3.97 -13.31
C GLN A 414 45.86 2.82 -12.36
N GLU A 415 46.70 1.84 -12.03
CA GLU A 415 48.00 1.30 -12.49
C GLU A 415 48.11 -0.10 -11.83
N ASN A 416 48.94 -0.98 -12.39
CA ASN A 416 49.25 -2.35 -11.97
C ASN A 416 49.07 -2.67 -10.46
N ALA A 417 48.30 -3.71 -10.13
CA ALA A 417 48.34 -4.36 -8.82
C ALA A 417 48.33 -5.89 -8.98
N ASP A 418 49.40 -6.50 -8.46
CA ASP A 418 49.63 -7.93 -8.27
C ASP A 418 48.46 -8.67 -7.61
N PRO A 419 48.34 -10.01 -7.77
CA PRO A 419 47.30 -10.81 -7.12
C PRO A 419 47.30 -10.57 -5.60
N ALA A 420 46.18 -9.99 -5.17
CA ALA A 420 45.90 -9.43 -3.86
C ALA A 420 46.37 -10.28 -2.68
N GLN A 421 47.23 -9.71 -1.84
CA GLN A 421 47.41 -10.14 -0.47
C GLN A 421 46.07 -10.04 0.25
N ALA A 422 45.42 -11.18 0.46
CA ALA A 422 44.19 -11.26 1.24
C ALA A 422 44.46 -10.64 2.62
N SER A 423 43.80 -9.52 2.89
CA SER A 423 43.91 -8.81 4.16
C SER A 423 43.40 -9.72 5.28
N LYS A 424 44.04 -9.67 6.46
CA LYS A 424 43.70 -10.48 7.62
C LYS A 424 42.74 -9.72 8.54
N CYS A 425 41.84 -10.45 9.19
CA CYS A 425 40.94 -9.90 10.20
C CYS A 425 41.72 -9.47 11.46
N ASP A 426 41.52 -8.23 11.92
CA ASP A 426 42.13 -7.68 13.15
C ASP A 426 41.57 -8.30 14.45
N GLY A 427 40.53 -9.13 14.34
CA GLY A 427 39.95 -9.87 15.46
C GLY A 427 40.51 -11.29 15.58
N CYS A 428 40.37 -12.09 14.53
CA CYS A 428 40.73 -13.52 14.54
C CYS A 428 42.02 -13.87 13.77
N GLY A 429 42.62 -12.91 13.05
CA GLY A 429 43.84 -13.11 12.25
C GLY A 429 43.66 -13.90 10.95
N GLN A 430 42.47 -14.42 10.68
CA GLN A 430 42.18 -15.19 9.46
C GLN A 430 42.05 -14.27 8.24
N ALA A 431 42.55 -14.74 7.09
CA ALA A 431 42.34 -14.08 5.81
C ALA A 431 40.87 -14.23 5.38
N SER A 432 40.26 -13.15 4.90
CA SER A 432 38.89 -13.18 4.40
C SER A 432 38.74 -12.20 3.25
N ALA A 433 37.98 -12.59 2.22
CA ALA A 433 37.66 -11.70 1.10
C ALA A 433 36.67 -10.59 1.51
N ASN A 434 35.88 -10.80 2.56
CA ASN A 434 34.76 -9.94 2.94
C ASN A 434 35.00 -9.31 4.32
N LEU A 435 36.04 -8.47 4.44
CA LEU A 435 36.28 -7.76 5.69
C LEU A 435 35.46 -6.45 5.77
N GLN A 436 34.71 -6.32 6.86
CA GLN A 436 33.98 -5.13 7.26
C GLN A 436 34.95 -4.15 7.93
N ARG A 437 35.02 -2.91 7.44
CA ARG A 437 35.82 -1.85 8.08
C ARG A 437 35.09 -1.27 9.29
N CYS A 438 35.83 -0.93 10.35
CA CYS A 438 35.27 -0.21 11.48
C CYS A 438 34.58 1.08 11.01
N ALA A 439 33.29 1.26 11.34
CA ALA A 439 32.51 2.41 10.87
C ALA A 439 33.07 3.77 11.32
N ARG A 440 33.82 3.80 12.43
CA ARG A 440 34.42 5.03 12.98
C ARG A 440 35.75 5.36 12.32
N CYS A 441 36.76 4.51 12.51
CA CYS A 441 38.12 4.81 12.02
C CYS A 441 38.39 4.40 10.57
N LYS A 442 37.59 3.48 10.01
CA LYS A 442 37.78 2.87 8.68
C LYS A 442 39.14 2.17 8.44
N VAL A 443 40.01 2.10 9.45
CA VAL A 443 41.33 1.46 9.39
C VAL A 443 41.23 -0.03 9.71
N ALA A 444 40.66 -0.38 10.87
CA ALA A 444 40.56 -1.78 11.30
C ALA A 444 39.52 -2.55 10.48
N GLN A 445 39.81 -3.83 10.21
CA GLN A 445 39.05 -4.71 9.33
C GLN A 445 38.67 -6.02 10.04
N TYR A 446 37.40 -6.40 9.99
CA TYR A 446 36.86 -7.56 10.71
C TYR A 446 36.01 -8.44 9.79
N CYS A 447 36.13 -9.76 9.90
CA CYS A 447 35.29 -10.67 9.12
C CYS A 447 33.85 -10.75 9.64
N SER A 448 33.59 -10.31 10.88
CA SER A 448 32.27 -10.33 11.50
C SER A 448 32.15 -9.33 12.65
N ARG A 449 30.91 -9.07 13.09
CA ARG A 449 30.63 -8.16 14.22
C ARG A 449 31.16 -8.72 15.55
N GLU A 450 31.20 -10.05 15.69
CA GLU A 450 31.75 -10.74 16.85
C GLU A 450 33.27 -10.52 16.95
N CYS A 451 33.99 -10.59 15.82
CA CYS A 451 35.42 -10.30 15.78
C CYS A 451 35.73 -8.84 16.15
N GLN A 452 34.88 -7.90 15.71
CA GLN A 452 34.99 -6.50 16.10
C GLN A 452 34.76 -6.32 17.62
N ALA A 453 33.73 -6.96 18.18
CA ALA A 453 33.41 -6.88 19.61
C ALA A 453 34.52 -7.51 20.48
N ALA A 454 35.06 -8.66 20.07
CA ALA A 454 36.16 -9.32 20.76
C ALA A 454 37.45 -8.47 20.76
N SER A 455 37.75 -7.79 19.65
CA SER A 455 38.92 -6.92 19.51
C SER A 455 38.71 -5.52 20.12
N TRP A 456 37.47 -5.14 20.47
CA TRP A 456 37.11 -3.78 20.89
C TRP A 456 37.89 -3.26 22.09
N SER A 457 38.18 -4.11 23.08
CA SER A 457 38.93 -3.71 24.29
C SER A 457 40.33 -3.16 23.97
N LYS A 458 40.96 -3.70 22.91
CA LYS A 458 42.26 -3.26 22.39
C LYS A 458 42.08 -2.14 21.37
N HIS A 459 41.19 -2.32 20.39
CA HIS A 459 40.96 -1.38 19.30
C HIS A 459 40.47 -0.01 19.78
N LYS A 460 39.64 0.06 20.84
CA LYS A 460 39.09 1.33 21.33
C LYS A 460 40.16 2.37 21.70
N ARG A 461 41.36 1.93 22.07
CA ARG A 461 42.49 2.81 22.42
C ARG A 461 43.11 3.48 21.20
N THR A 462 42.98 2.86 20.03
CA THR A 462 43.57 3.33 18.76
C THR A 462 42.50 3.79 17.75
N CYS A 463 41.22 3.60 18.05
CA CYS A 463 40.09 4.01 17.22
C CYS A 463 39.93 5.53 17.20
N LYS A 464 40.51 6.20 16.19
CA LYS A 464 40.34 7.64 15.92
C LYS A 464 39.42 7.82 14.70
N ALA A 465 38.46 8.74 14.81
CA ALA A 465 37.48 9.03 13.75
C ALA A 465 38.08 9.82 12.60
#